data_AF-A0A2M9XED3-F1
#
_entry.id   AF-A0A2M9XED3-F1
#
_cell.length_a   1.000
_cell.length_b   1.000
_cell.length_c   1.000
_cell.angle_alpha   90.00
_cell.angle_beta   90.00
_cell.angle_gamma   90.00
#
_symmetry.space_group_name_H-M   'P 1'
#
loop_
_entity.id
_entity.type
_entity.pdbx_description
1 polymer ?
#
loop_
_entity_poly.entity_id
_entity_poly.type
_entity_poly.pdbx_seq_one_letter_code
_entity_poly.pdbx_strand_id
1 'polypeptide(L)'
;MAEKRTSIPSDLAQELVKIIRLLAMSGKKNFKKYLYDPFIYAGWEKEKSHSALAASKMIDKIQEDSNNPSYLHTIPHQCKRLISQAIIESLSALGDSCIFFLERIQETGSVAVSPEALEFIAVLEKPLKEFEKVTSSNNEKLFEDSIKNFSKEELKSAFEPVKLDGTRQKVYLDTEVHTLYQQILSAAKVNNLVRCKKLLSRYIINYSDSETYSEQEVENLLDALGKREVGFKETLRDSLAIELYFSITKGILEGNAKKAIQGIRKYAHIFEGDPNTKYYYEIDSLERKLYGIIQAKDLMKELRKGV
;
A
#
# COMPACT_ATOMS: atom_id res chain seq x y z
N MET A 1 9.68 2.22 30.03
CA MET A 1 10.28 3.17 29.06
C MET A 1 10.27 2.44 27.73
N ALA A 2 9.46 2.87 26.75
CA ALA A 2 9.51 2.26 25.42
C ALA A 2 10.86 2.62 24.77
N GLU A 3 11.54 1.64 24.17
CA GLU A 3 12.79 1.87 23.45
C GLU A 3 12.57 3.00 22.44
N LYS A 4 13.42 4.03 22.50
CA LYS A 4 13.31 5.18 21.62
C LYS A 4 13.76 4.73 20.23
N ARG A 5 12.81 4.55 19.31
CA ARG A 5 13.06 4.17 17.91
C ARG A 5 14.14 5.08 17.31
N THR A 6 15.18 4.49 16.74
CA THR A 6 16.33 5.20 16.15
C THR A 6 16.22 5.40 14.64
N SER A 7 15.39 4.59 13.97
CA SER A 7 15.09 4.68 12.53
C SER A 7 13.68 4.19 12.25
N ILE A 8 13.04 4.72 11.21
CA ILE A 8 11.70 4.32 10.79
C ILE A 8 11.79 3.16 9.78
N PRO A 9 11.20 2.00 10.08
CA PRO A 9 11.13 0.90 9.12
C PRO A 9 10.36 1.28 7.84
N SER A 10 10.86 0.84 6.68
CA SER A 10 10.25 1.16 5.37
C SER A 10 8.83 0.60 5.24
N ASP A 11 8.57 -0.57 5.80
CA ASP A 11 7.26 -1.23 5.81
C ASP A 11 6.24 -0.44 6.64
N LEU A 12 6.64 0.08 7.82
CA LEU A 12 5.78 0.96 8.62
C LEU A 12 5.40 2.23 7.85
N ALA A 13 6.37 2.87 7.19
CA ALA A 13 6.09 4.07 6.40
C ALA A 13 5.12 3.75 5.24
N GLN A 14 5.28 2.61 4.59
CA GLN A 14 4.38 2.14 3.54
C GLN A 14 2.96 1.87 4.07
N GLU A 15 2.83 1.20 5.21
CA GLU A 15 1.53 0.97 5.87
C GLU A 15 0.83 2.30 6.13
N LEU A 16 1.51 3.26 6.76
CA LEU A 16 0.92 4.56 7.09
C LEU A 16 0.47 5.32 5.83
N VAL A 17 1.21 5.24 4.72
CA VAL A 17 0.76 5.81 3.42
C VAL A 17 -0.58 5.21 3.01
N LYS A 18 -0.71 3.88 3.07
CA LYS A 18 -1.95 3.20 2.67
C LYS A 18 -3.10 3.50 3.64
N ILE A 19 -2.83 3.59 4.94
CA ILE A 19 -3.84 3.97 5.94
C ILE A 19 -4.35 5.40 5.68
N ILE A 20 -3.48 6.36 5.38
CA ILE A 20 -3.90 7.73 5.03
C ILE A 20 -4.78 7.75 3.78
N ARG A 21 -4.45 6.93 2.77
CA ARG A 21 -5.28 6.81 1.56
C ARG A 21 -6.66 6.21 1.87
N LEU A 22 -6.76 5.20 2.74
CA LEU A 22 -8.07 4.71 3.21
C LEU A 22 -8.82 5.74 4.04
N LEU A 23 -8.10 6.49 4.88
CA LEU A 23 -8.68 7.53 5.71
C LEU A 23 -9.35 8.61 4.86
N ALA A 24 -8.72 9.00 3.74
CA ALA A 24 -9.30 9.93 2.77
C ALA A 24 -10.62 9.42 2.19
N MET A 25 -10.76 8.11 1.96
CA MET A 25 -12.00 7.49 1.50
C MET A 25 -13.09 7.43 2.58
N SER A 26 -12.70 7.35 3.86
CA SER A 26 -13.63 7.23 4.99
C SER A 26 -14.35 8.55 5.37
N GLY A 27 -14.02 9.64 4.69
CA GLY A 27 -14.68 10.93 4.81
C GLY A 27 -14.07 11.90 5.83
N LYS A 28 -14.53 13.16 5.75
CA LYS A 28 -13.95 14.32 6.46
C LYS A 28 -13.87 14.16 7.98
N LYS A 29 -14.87 13.53 8.60
CA LYS A 29 -14.93 13.37 10.07
C LYS A 29 -13.81 12.48 10.59
N ASN A 30 -13.60 11.33 9.95
CA ASN A 30 -12.53 10.40 10.30
C ASN A 30 -11.17 11.02 9.99
N PHE A 31 -11.04 11.66 8.82
CA PHE A 31 -9.81 12.36 8.44
C PHE A 31 -9.39 13.42 9.47
N LYS A 32 -10.37 14.18 9.98
CA LYS A 32 -10.10 15.12 11.06
C LYS A 32 -9.60 14.42 12.32
N LYS A 33 -10.36 13.44 12.80
CA LYS A 33 -10.08 12.72 14.05
C LYS A 33 -8.72 12.02 14.06
N TYR A 34 -8.35 11.36 12.97
CA TYR A 34 -7.19 10.46 12.94
C TYR A 34 -5.95 11.03 12.21
N LEU A 35 -6.06 12.20 11.58
CA LEU A 35 -4.91 12.86 10.95
C LEU A 35 -4.76 14.32 11.38
N TYR A 36 -5.79 15.14 11.16
CA TYR A 36 -5.72 16.58 11.43
C TYR A 36 -5.57 16.92 12.93
N ASP A 37 -6.51 16.45 13.77
CA ASP A 37 -6.54 16.77 15.20
C ASP A 37 -5.23 16.32 15.91
N PRO A 38 -4.66 15.13 15.63
CA PRO A 38 -3.35 14.75 16.16
C PRO A 38 -2.24 15.77 15.88
N PHE A 39 -2.14 16.32 14.67
CA PHE A 39 -1.14 17.33 14.34
C PHE A 39 -1.39 18.67 15.04
N ILE A 40 -2.66 19.07 15.18
CA ILE A 40 -3.02 20.27 15.94
C ILE A 40 -2.62 20.13 17.40
N TYR A 41 -2.98 19.01 18.04
CA TYR A 41 -2.64 18.77 19.44
C TYR A 41 -1.13 18.63 19.68
N ALA A 42 -0.40 18.13 18.69
CA ALA A 42 1.07 18.08 18.73
C ALA A 42 1.75 19.43 18.47
N GLY A 43 0.99 20.50 18.15
CA GLY A 43 1.55 21.83 17.91
C GLY A 43 2.32 21.95 16.59
N TRP A 44 1.96 21.17 15.58
CA TRP A 44 2.60 21.21 14.26
C TRP A 44 2.11 22.37 13.38
N GLU A 45 1.03 23.04 13.77
CA GLU A 45 0.58 24.28 13.16
C GLU A 45 1.53 25.43 13.52
N LYS A 46 1.90 26.27 12.54
CA LYS A 46 2.61 27.52 12.81
C LYS A 46 1.62 28.67 12.99
N GLU A 47 2.01 29.68 13.77
CA GLU A 47 1.37 31.00 13.70
C GLU A 47 1.37 31.49 12.24
N LYS A 48 0.28 32.14 11.82
CA LYS A 48 -0.08 32.50 10.42
C LYS A 48 0.93 33.40 9.67
N SER A 49 2.15 33.58 10.16
CA SER A 49 3.18 34.43 9.58
C SER A 49 4.01 33.72 8.50
N HIS A 50 3.71 34.11 7.24
CA HIS A 50 4.62 34.20 6.08
C HIS A 50 5.20 32.92 5.47
N SER A 51 4.36 31.96 5.11
CA SER A 51 4.67 31.10 3.97
C SER A 51 3.71 31.39 2.82
N ALA A 52 4.21 32.07 1.79
CA ALA A 52 3.45 32.43 0.58
C ALA A 52 3.38 31.30 -0.46
N LEU A 53 4.10 30.20 -0.24
CA LEU A 53 4.14 29.05 -1.16
C LEU A 53 3.08 28.02 -0.77
N ALA A 54 2.22 27.67 -1.73
CA ALA A 54 1.29 26.56 -1.62
C ALA A 54 2.04 25.23 -1.38
N ALA A 55 1.41 24.29 -0.68
CA ALA A 55 2.00 22.99 -0.35
C ALA A 55 2.50 22.23 -1.59
N SER A 56 1.77 22.30 -2.71
CA SER A 56 2.18 21.69 -3.99
C SER A 56 3.53 22.22 -4.49
N LYS A 57 3.74 23.55 -4.47
CA LYS A 57 5.02 24.16 -4.89
C LYS A 57 6.16 23.80 -3.95
N MET A 58 5.87 23.59 -2.66
CA MET A 58 6.88 23.10 -1.72
C MET A 58 7.27 21.66 -2.03
N ILE A 59 6.31 20.79 -2.36
CA ILE A 59 6.58 19.40 -2.79
C ILE A 59 7.50 19.41 -4.01
N ASP A 60 7.18 20.20 -5.04
CA ASP A 60 7.99 20.29 -6.26
C ASP A 60 9.43 20.72 -5.95
N LYS A 61 9.58 21.73 -5.09
CA LYS A 61 10.90 22.21 -4.66
C LYS A 61 11.68 21.15 -3.88
N ILE A 62 11.05 20.47 -2.92
CA ILE A 62 11.71 19.42 -2.14
C ILE A 62 12.13 18.26 -3.06
N GLN A 63 11.32 17.94 -4.07
CA GLN A 63 11.64 16.93 -5.08
C GLN A 63 12.87 17.35 -5.90
N GLU A 64 12.96 18.61 -6.31
CA GLU A 64 14.14 19.15 -7.01
C GLU A 64 15.39 19.11 -6.12
N ASP A 65 15.29 19.61 -4.89
CA ASP A 65 16.35 19.61 -3.89
C ASP A 65 16.84 18.18 -3.58
N SER A 66 15.95 17.19 -3.59
CA SER A 66 16.30 15.79 -3.33
C SER A 66 17.22 15.15 -4.37
N ASN A 67 17.31 15.73 -5.58
CA ASN A 67 18.24 15.27 -6.60
C ASN A 67 19.66 15.79 -6.39
N ASN A 68 19.85 16.75 -5.48
CA ASN A 68 21.15 17.35 -5.18
C ASN A 68 21.67 16.87 -3.82
N PRO A 69 22.82 16.17 -3.77
CA PRO A 69 23.40 15.67 -2.52
C PRO A 69 23.59 16.76 -1.44
N SER A 70 23.83 18.01 -1.87
CA SER A 70 24.06 19.14 -0.97
C SER A 70 22.83 19.50 -0.12
N TYR A 71 21.62 19.21 -0.61
CA TYR A 71 20.37 19.59 0.06
C TYR A 71 19.69 18.45 0.83
N LEU A 72 20.18 17.21 0.72
CA LEU A 72 19.57 16.03 1.36
C LEU A 72 19.37 16.18 2.88
N HIS A 73 20.31 16.85 3.55
CA HIS A 73 20.23 17.09 4.99
C HIS A 73 19.08 18.05 5.40
N THR A 74 18.59 18.86 4.47
CA THR A 74 17.49 19.82 4.71
C THR A 74 16.11 19.22 4.49
N ILE A 75 16.02 18.10 3.77
CA ILE A 75 14.75 17.46 3.38
C ILE A 75 13.83 17.21 4.58
N PRO A 76 14.29 16.65 5.73
CA PRO A 76 13.41 16.42 6.87
C PRO A 76 12.78 17.72 7.42
N HIS A 77 13.59 18.77 7.57
CA HIS A 77 13.11 20.08 8.02
C HIS A 77 12.12 20.69 7.01
N GLN A 78 12.39 20.57 5.71
CA GLN A 78 11.49 21.07 4.67
C GLN A 78 10.17 20.31 4.66
N CYS A 79 10.18 18.98 4.84
CA CYS A 79 8.96 18.17 4.97
C CYS A 79 8.14 18.53 6.22
N LYS A 80 8.79 18.77 7.36
CA LYS A 80 8.10 19.28 8.56
C LYS A 80 7.42 20.62 8.29
N ARG A 81 8.11 21.55 7.63
CA ARG A 81 7.54 22.85 7.22
C ARG A 81 6.39 22.71 6.24
N LEU A 82 6.49 21.80 5.29
CA LEU A 82 5.43 21.48 4.33
C LEU A 82 4.16 21.05 5.07
N ILE A 83 4.25 20.13 6.03
CA ILE A 83 3.10 19.69 6.83
C ILE A 83 2.49 20.85 7.61
N SER A 84 3.31 21.66 8.30
CA SER A 84 2.82 22.85 9.01
C SER A 84 2.02 23.80 8.11
N GLN A 85 2.46 23.99 6.86
CA GLN A 85 1.73 24.80 5.87
C GLN A 85 0.44 24.12 5.41
N ALA A 86 0.52 22.81 5.14
CA ALA A 86 -0.56 22.02 4.59
C ALA A 86 -1.75 21.88 5.56
N ILE A 87 -1.50 21.86 6.87
CA ILE A 87 -2.53 21.88 7.93
C ILE A 87 -3.46 23.10 7.76
N ILE A 88 -2.88 24.27 7.47
CA ILE A 88 -3.61 25.54 7.34
C ILE A 88 -4.34 25.60 5.99
N GLU A 89 -3.74 25.04 4.93
CA GLU A 89 -4.24 25.13 3.57
C GLU A 89 -5.52 24.30 3.36
N SER A 90 -5.45 22.97 3.55
CA SER A 90 -6.61 22.08 3.39
C SER A 90 -6.33 20.67 3.91
N LEU A 91 -7.40 19.91 4.17
CA LEU A 91 -7.27 18.50 4.56
C LEU A 91 -6.59 17.65 3.47
N SER A 92 -6.86 17.93 2.20
CA SER A 92 -6.20 17.23 1.09
C SER A 92 -4.71 17.53 1.05
N ALA A 93 -4.33 18.80 1.15
CA ALA A 93 -2.92 19.20 1.20
C ALA A 93 -2.19 18.52 2.37
N LEU A 94 -2.82 18.43 3.54
CA LEU A 94 -2.27 17.72 4.70
C LEU A 94 -2.04 16.24 4.39
N GLY A 95 -3.03 15.56 3.82
CA GLY A 95 -2.92 14.15 3.43
C GLY A 95 -1.76 13.90 2.46
N ASP A 96 -1.70 14.70 1.39
CA ASP A 96 -0.67 14.57 0.36
C ASP A 96 0.73 14.88 0.92
N SER A 97 0.84 15.88 1.80
CA SER A 97 2.10 16.24 2.46
C SER A 97 2.61 15.15 3.41
N CYS A 98 1.71 14.54 4.17
CA CYS A 98 2.06 13.40 5.04
C CYS A 98 2.51 12.19 4.21
N ILE A 99 1.80 11.87 3.11
CA ILE A 99 2.19 10.79 2.20
C ILE A 99 3.57 11.08 1.60
N PHE A 100 3.79 12.31 1.13
CA PHE A 100 5.08 12.72 0.56
C PHE A 100 6.23 12.55 1.55
N PHE A 101 6.06 12.93 2.81
CA PHE A 101 7.11 12.75 3.81
C PHE A 101 7.39 11.27 4.09
N LEU A 102 6.34 10.43 4.18
CA LEU A 102 6.49 8.98 4.31
C LEU A 102 7.20 8.34 3.09
N GLU A 103 6.97 8.86 1.89
CA GLU A 103 7.68 8.41 0.68
C GLU A 103 9.16 8.80 0.73
N ARG A 104 9.49 10.01 1.21
CA ARG A 104 10.88 10.43 1.43
C ARG A 104 11.60 9.59 2.49
N ILE A 105 10.91 9.21 3.56
CA ILE A 105 11.41 8.29 4.59
C ILE A 105 11.77 6.93 3.97
N GLN A 106 10.96 6.40 3.06
CA GLN A 106 11.22 5.14 2.37
C GLN A 106 12.39 5.23 1.38
N GLU A 107 12.57 6.39 0.75
CA GLU A 107 13.54 6.56 -0.33
C GLU A 107 14.94 6.92 0.17
N THR A 108 15.05 7.61 1.31
CA THR A 108 16.31 8.16 1.79
C THR A 108 16.55 7.76 3.25
N GLY A 109 17.53 6.89 3.48
CA GLY A 109 17.86 6.39 4.83
C GLY A 109 18.21 7.49 5.84
N SER A 110 18.85 8.59 5.41
CA SER A 110 19.14 9.74 6.28
C SER A 110 17.88 10.49 6.75
N VAL A 111 16.80 10.44 5.96
CA VAL A 111 15.50 11.00 6.36
C VAL A 111 14.84 10.11 7.40
N ALA A 112 14.94 8.78 7.26
CA ALA A 112 14.32 7.81 8.18
C ALA A 112 14.86 7.86 9.62
N VAL A 113 16.10 8.33 9.81
CA VAL A 113 16.74 8.50 11.14
C VAL A 113 16.63 9.93 11.68
N SER A 114 16.06 10.86 10.90
CA SER A 114 16.01 12.27 11.28
C SER A 114 15.09 12.53 12.47
N PRO A 115 15.40 13.50 13.35
CA PRO A 115 14.54 13.88 14.45
C PRO A 115 13.11 14.25 14.00
N GLU A 116 12.99 14.94 12.87
CA GLU A 116 11.70 15.37 12.29
C GLU A 116 10.85 14.18 11.89
N ALA A 117 11.46 13.17 11.28
CA ALA A 117 10.74 11.96 10.89
C ALA A 117 10.31 11.16 12.12
N LEU A 118 11.17 11.03 13.13
CA LEU A 118 10.83 10.34 14.38
C LEU A 118 9.68 11.03 15.13
N GLU A 119 9.70 12.36 15.20
CA GLU A 119 8.61 13.17 15.77
C GLU A 119 7.31 13.02 14.96
N PHE A 120 7.42 13.10 13.63
CA PHE A 120 6.30 12.92 12.71
C PHE A 120 5.60 11.57 12.90
N ILE A 121 6.36 10.48 12.97
CA ILE A 121 5.80 9.15 13.20
C ILE A 121 5.19 9.02 14.60
N ALA A 122 5.79 9.64 15.62
CA ALA A 122 5.22 9.64 16.97
C ALA A 122 3.83 10.30 17.03
N VAL A 123 3.55 11.29 16.17
CA VAL A 123 2.22 11.92 16.04
C VAL A 123 1.26 11.03 15.25
N LEU A 124 1.73 10.38 14.18
CA LEU A 124 0.89 9.64 13.23
C LEU A 124 0.52 8.23 13.64
N GLU A 125 1.47 7.48 14.20
CA GLU A 125 1.40 6.02 14.25
C GLU A 125 0.19 5.54 15.05
N LYS A 126 0.00 6.06 16.27
CA LYS A 126 -1.08 5.62 17.14
C LYS A 126 -2.48 5.96 16.56
N PRO A 127 -2.79 7.22 16.18
CA PRO A 127 -4.10 7.54 15.59
C PRO A 127 -4.42 6.74 14.32
N LEU A 128 -3.44 6.52 13.45
CA LEU A 128 -3.65 5.76 12.21
C LEU A 128 -3.83 4.26 12.49
N LYS A 129 -3.10 3.68 13.45
CA LYS A 129 -3.30 2.29 13.88
C LYS A 129 -4.65 2.10 14.58
N GLU A 130 -5.15 3.09 15.31
CA GLU A 130 -6.51 3.07 15.86
C GLU A 130 -7.57 3.06 14.75
N PHE A 131 -7.41 3.90 13.73
CA PHE A 131 -8.30 3.91 12.57
C PHE A 131 -8.26 2.58 11.81
N GLU A 132 -7.08 2.01 11.57
CA GLU A 132 -6.91 0.72 10.90
C GLU A 132 -7.70 -0.39 11.61
N LYS A 133 -7.62 -0.48 12.95
CA LYS A 133 -8.37 -1.46 13.75
C LYS A 133 -9.89 -1.30 13.63
N VAL A 134 -10.37 -0.06 13.69
CA VAL A 134 -11.80 0.25 13.54
C VAL A 134 -12.29 -0.12 12.14
N THR A 135 -11.51 0.23 11.11
CA THR A 135 -11.84 -0.09 9.72
C THR A 135 -11.84 -1.60 9.49
N SER A 136 -10.82 -2.33 9.96
CA SER A 136 -10.74 -3.79 9.83
C SER A 136 -11.96 -4.49 10.43
N SER A 137 -12.37 -4.10 11.64
CA SER A 137 -13.55 -4.68 12.31
C SER A 137 -14.86 -4.44 11.55
N ASN A 138 -14.97 -3.29 10.87
CA ASN A 138 -16.15 -2.96 10.06
C ASN A 138 -16.13 -3.67 8.69
N ASN A 139 -14.95 -3.83 8.10
CA ASN A 139 -14.78 -4.43 6.78
C ASN A 139 -15.28 -5.87 6.71
N GLU A 140 -15.05 -6.68 7.75
CA GLU A 140 -15.53 -8.07 7.77
C GLU A 140 -17.05 -8.15 7.59
N LYS A 141 -17.80 -7.30 8.32
CA LYS A 141 -19.26 -7.23 8.21
C LYS A 141 -19.70 -6.72 6.85
N LEU A 142 -19.10 -5.62 6.38
CA LEU A 142 -19.41 -5.06 5.07
C LEU A 142 -19.16 -6.05 3.93
N PHE A 143 -18.07 -6.83 4.02
CA PHE A 143 -17.74 -7.86 3.06
C PHE A 143 -18.73 -9.02 3.09
N GLU A 144 -19.05 -9.52 4.29
CA GLU A 144 -20.04 -10.58 4.48
C GLU A 144 -21.41 -10.18 3.92
N ASP A 145 -21.88 -8.98 4.24
CA ASP A 145 -23.16 -8.45 3.76
C ASP A 145 -23.16 -8.24 2.23
N SER A 146 -22.03 -7.79 1.67
CA SER A 146 -21.88 -7.63 0.22
C SER A 146 -21.99 -8.97 -0.52
N ILE A 147 -21.33 -10.03 -0.01
CA ILE A 147 -21.30 -11.33 -0.70
C ILE A 147 -22.58 -12.14 -0.46
N LYS A 148 -23.26 -11.99 0.68
CA LYS A 148 -24.54 -12.67 0.94
C LYS A 148 -25.56 -12.41 -0.16
N ASN A 149 -25.58 -11.18 -0.67
CA ASN A 149 -26.51 -10.73 -1.70
C ASN A 149 -26.14 -11.17 -3.11
N PHE A 150 -24.94 -11.73 -3.34
CA PHE A 150 -24.55 -12.19 -4.67
C PHE A 150 -25.39 -13.39 -5.10
N SER A 151 -25.82 -13.36 -6.36
CA SER A 151 -26.31 -14.54 -7.07
C SER A 151 -25.21 -15.59 -7.25
N LYS A 152 -25.60 -16.81 -7.60
CA LYS A 152 -24.67 -17.90 -7.90
C LYS A 152 -23.75 -17.55 -9.07
N GLU A 153 -24.25 -16.83 -10.06
CA GLU A 153 -23.53 -16.42 -11.27
C GLU A 153 -22.52 -15.31 -10.98
N GLU A 154 -22.90 -14.31 -10.18
CA GLU A 154 -21.99 -13.23 -9.75
C GLU A 154 -20.82 -13.79 -8.94
N LEU A 155 -21.10 -14.73 -8.02
CA LEU A 155 -20.07 -15.44 -7.28
C LEU A 155 -19.13 -16.19 -8.22
N LYS A 156 -19.64 -17.02 -9.15
CA LYS A 156 -18.80 -17.70 -10.14
C LYS A 156 -17.92 -16.73 -10.91
N SER A 157 -18.48 -15.63 -11.41
CA SER A 157 -17.75 -14.61 -12.17
C SER A 157 -16.63 -13.93 -11.37
N ALA A 158 -16.71 -13.91 -10.05
CA ALA A 158 -15.65 -13.39 -9.17
C ALA A 158 -14.50 -14.40 -8.98
N PHE A 159 -14.78 -15.69 -9.19
CA PHE A 159 -13.79 -16.77 -9.19
C PHE A 159 -13.21 -17.09 -10.56
N GLU A 160 -13.87 -16.69 -11.64
CA GLU A 160 -13.30 -16.86 -12.98
C GLU A 160 -12.00 -16.04 -13.11
N PRO A 161 -10.91 -16.62 -13.64
CA PRO A 161 -9.76 -15.84 -14.09
C PRO A 161 -10.26 -14.82 -15.12
N VAL A 162 -9.57 -13.68 -15.22
CA VAL A 162 -9.94 -12.64 -16.19
C VAL A 162 -9.87 -13.26 -17.59
N LYS A 163 -11.03 -13.59 -18.17
CA LYS A 163 -11.14 -14.07 -19.55
C LYS A 163 -10.67 -12.94 -20.45
N LEU A 164 -9.46 -13.08 -21.00
CA LEU A 164 -8.95 -12.20 -22.04
C LEU A 164 -9.66 -12.56 -23.34
N ASP A 165 -10.87 -12.03 -23.52
CA ASP A 165 -11.62 -12.21 -24.75
C ASP A 165 -10.94 -11.43 -25.89
N GLY A 166 -9.98 -12.10 -26.55
CA GLY A 166 -9.40 -11.68 -27.83
C GLY A 166 -7.87 -11.74 -27.90
N THR A 167 -7.36 -12.12 -29.08
CA THR A 167 -5.92 -12.07 -29.44
C THR A 167 -5.31 -10.68 -29.19
N ARG A 168 -6.10 -9.62 -29.40
CA ARG A 168 -5.65 -8.24 -29.20
C ARG A 168 -5.41 -7.91 -27.73
N GLN A 169 -6.27 -8.36 -26.81
CA GLN A 169 -6.09 -8.14 -25.37
C GLN A 169 -4.90 -8.94 -24.83
N LYS A 170 -4.70 -10.17 -25.31
CA LYS A 170 -3.51 -10.98 -24.99
C LYS A 170 -2.20 -10.29 -25.41
N VAL A 171 -2.13 -9.78 -26.64
CA VAL A 171 -0.95 -9.04 -27.12
C VAL A 171 -0.68 -7.78 -26.31
N TYR A 172 -1.72 -7.03 -25.92
CA TYR A 172 -1.56 -5.86 -25.04
C TYR A 172 -1.03 -6.26 -23.65
N LEU A 173 -1.55 -7.35 -23.07
CA LEU A 173 -1.09 -7.86 -21.79
C LEU A 173 0.38 -8.29 -21.87
N ASP A 174 0.77 -9.05 -22.89
CA ASP A 174 2.16 -9.49 -23.09
C ASP A 174 3.11 -8.28 -23.25
N THR A 175 2.65 -7.23 -23.95
CA THR A 175 3.41 -5.98 -24.10
C THR A 175 3.55 -5.24 -22.76
N GLU A 176 2.51 -5.19 -21.95
CA GLU A 176 2.53 -4.55 -20.63
C GLU A 176 3.46 -5.31 -19.67
N VAL A 177 3.35 -6.65 -19.63
CA VAL A 177 4.22 -7.55 -18.87
C VAL A 177 5.69 -7.32 -19.27
N HIS A 178 5.99 -7.33 -20.57
CA HIS A 178 7.34 -7.08 -21.07
C HIS A 178 7.85 -5.69 -20.70
N THR A 179 7.01 -4.66 -20.86
CA THR A 179 7.38 -3.27 -20.51
C THR A 179 7.69 -3.13 -19.03
N LEU A 180 6.84 -3.69 -18.16
CA LEU A 180 7.04 -3.64 -16.72
C LEU A 180 8.32 -4.39 -16.31
N TYR A 181 8.58 -5.54 -16.91
CA TYR A 181 9.80 -6.30 -16.69
C TYR A 181 11.06 -5.52 -17.11
N GLN A 182 11.05 -4.88 -18.28
CA GLN A 182 12.17 -4.02 -18.70
C GLN A 182 12.40 -2.83 -17.75
N GLN A 183 11.32 -2.25 -17.19
CA GLN A 183 11.45 -1.19 -16.18
C GLN A 183 12.10 -1.72 -14.89
N ILE A 184 11.79 -2.95 -14.47
CA ILE A 184 12.44 -3.61 -13.32
C ILE A 184 13.94 -3.78 -13.60
N LEU A 185 14.29 -4.34 -14.75
CA LEU A 185 15.69 -4.54 -15.15
C LEU A 185 16.46 -3.21 -15.21
N SER A 186 15.84 -2.16 -15.76
CA SER A 186 16.43 -0.82 -15.80
C SER A 186 16.67 -0.27 -14.41
N ALA A 187 15.66 -0.27 -13.54
CA ALA A 187 15.79 0.21 -12.16
C ALA A 187 16.85 -0.58 -11.37
N ALA A 188 16.95 -1.89 -11.60
CA ALA A 188 17.94 -2.76 -10.96
C ALA A 188 19.36 -2.42 -11.43
N LYS A 189 19.54 -2.06 -12.71
CA LYS A 189 20.85 -1.62 -13.24
C LYS A 189 21.34 -0.32 -12.59
N VAL A 190 20.45 0.65 -12.36
CA VAL A 190 20.81 1.94 -11.72
C VAL A 190 20.79 1.88 -10.19
N ASN A 191 20.69 0.68 -9.61
CA ASN A 191 20.64 0.43 -8.16
C ASN A 191 19.54 1.21 -7.42
N ASN A 192 18.41 1.49 -8.09
CA ASN A 192 17.26 2.12 -7.45
C ASN A 192 16.35 1.03 -6.85
N LEU A 193 16.77 0.50 -5.70
CA LEU A 193 16.13 -0.64 -5.04
C LEU A 193 14.68 -0.36 -4.62
N VAL A 194 14.39 0.87 -4.17
CA VAL A 194 13.03 1.29 -3.81
C VAL A 194 12.08 1.25 -5.01
N ARG A 195 12.53 1.76 -6.17
CA ARG A 195 11.76 1.68 -7.41
C ARG A 195 11.64 0.23 -7.89
N CYS A 196 12.69 -0.58 -7.77
CA CYS A 196 12.64 -2.01 -8.09
C CYS A 196 11.57 -2.70 -7.26
N LYS A 197 11.56 -2.48 -5.94
CA LYS A 197 10.57 -3.05 -5.02
C LYS A 197 9.14 -2.68 -5.43
N LYS A 198 8.88 -1.40 -5.71
CA LYS A 198 7.56 -0.93 -6.18
C LYS A 198 7.14 -1.62 -7.50
N LEU A 199 8.05 -1.73 -8.46
CA LEU A 199 7.76 -2.35 -9.76
C LEU A 199 7.59 -3.87 -9.66
N LEU A 200 8.41 -4.55 -8.86
CA LEU A 200 8.31 -5.99 -8.58
C LEU A 200 7.00 -6.31 -7.85
N SER A 201 6.63 -5.54 -6.83
CA SER A 201 5.35 -5.70 -6.14
C SER A 201 4.19 -5.63 -7.12
N ARG A 202 4.19 -4.61 -7.99
CA ARG A 202 3.17 -4.47 -9.04
C ARG A 202 3.18 -5.64 -10.01
N TYR A 203 4.36 -6.09 -10.45
CA TYR A 203 4.48 -7.20 -11.38
C TYR A 203 3.92 -8.51 -10.81
N ILE A 204 4.31 -8.86 -9.58
CA ILE A 204 3.86 -10.08 -8.90
C ILE A 204 2.33 -10.00 -8.65
N ILE A 205 1.85 -8.90 -8.08
CA ILE A 205 0.40 -8.71 -7.80
C ILE A 205 -0.44 -8.77 -9.08
N ASN A 206 0.04 -8.21 -10.19
CA ASN A 206 -0.76 -8.18 -11.41
C ASN A 206 -0.68 -9.47 -12.22
N TYR A 207 0.43 -10.21 -12.13
CA TYR A 207 0.72 -11.25 -13.12
C TYR A 207 1.08 -12.62 -12.55
N SER A 208 1.27 -12.82 -11.24
CA SER A 208 1.65 -14.17 -10.72
C SER A 208 0.68 -15.31 -11.08
N ASP A 209 -0.56 -15.00 -11.46
CA ASP A 209 -1.60 -15.95 -11.87
C ASP A 209 -1.72 -16.06 -13.41
N SER A 210 -0.81 -15.43 -14.16
CA SER A 210 -0.75 -15.43 -15.62
C SER A 210 0.14 -16.57 -16.14
N GLU A 211 -0.24 -17.17 -17.27
CA GLU A 211 0.57 -18.17 -17.97
C GLU A 211 1.94 -17.63 -18.42
N THR A 212 2.07 -16.31 -18.62
CA THR A 212 3.31 -15.67 -19.09
C THR A 212 4.19 -15.16 -17.95
N TYR A 213 3.81 -15.45 -16.70
CA TYR A 213 4.61 -15.12 -15.53
C TYR A 213 5.84 -16.02 -15.45
N SER A 214 7.01 -15.40 -15.41
CA SER A 214 8.29 -16.12 -15.30
C SER A 214 8.75 -16.13 -13.84
N GLU A 215 8.25 -17.12 -13.08
CA GLU A 215 8.60 -17.30 -11.66
C GLU A 215 10.11 -17.42 -11.45
N GLN A 216 10.78 -18.21 -12.31
CA GLN A 216 12.24 -18.39 -12.25
C GLN A 216 13.01 -17.08 -12.46
N GLU A 217 12.55 -16.22 -13.37
CA GLU A 217 13.21 -14.92 -13.60
C GLU A 217 13.00 -13.97 -12.43
N VAL A 218 11.82 -13.98 -11.82
CA VAL A 218 11.56 -13.23 -10.59
C VAL A 218 12.48 -13.72 -9.49
N GLU A 219 12.58 -15.02 -9.23
CA GLU A 219 13.50 -15.54 -8.20
C GLU A 219 14.96 -15.19 -8.47
N ASN A 220 15.43 -15.29 -9.72
CA ASN A 220 16.77 -14.87 -10.10
C ASN A 220 17.02 -13.37 -9.81
N LEU A 221 16.02 -12.52 -10.06
CA LEU A 221 16.06 -11.10 -9.73
C LEU A 221 16.07 -10.87 -8.22
N LEU A 222 15.24 -11.59 -7.46
CA LEU A 222 15.19 -11.50 -6.01
C LEU A 222 16.51 -11.94 -5.37
N ASP A 223 17.15 -12.99 -5.88
CA ASP A 223 18.47 -13.44 -5.43
C ASP A 223 19.55 -12.39 -5.74
N ALA A 224 19.52 -11.80 -6.94
CA ALA A 224 20.46 -10.77 -7.33
C ALA A 224 20.32 -9.49 -6.48
N LEU A 225 19.09 -9.10 -6.14
CA LEU A 225 18.78 -7.93 -5.31
C LEU A 225 19.06 -8.20 -3.83
N GLY A 226 18.75 -9.40 -3.33
CA GLY A 226 19.06 -9.81 -1.96
C GLY A 226 20.56 -9.85 -1.66
N LYS A 227 21.40 -10.12 -2.66
CA LYS A 227 22.86 -9.97 -2.55
C LYS A 227 23.32 -8.51 -2.40
N ARG A 228 22.52 -7.55 -2.85
CA ARG A 228 22.84 -6.10 -2.79
C ARG A 228 22.28 -5.43 -1.54
N GLU A 229 21.11 -5.86 -1.09
CA GLU A 229 20.44 -5.39 0.11
C GLU A 229 19.94 -6.57 0.94
N VAL A 230 20.57 -6.77 2.09
CA VAL A 230 20.13 -7.76 3.07
C VAL A 230 18.72 -7.40 3.53
N GLY A 231 17.80 -8.36 3.51
CA GLY A 231 16.40 -8.11 3.86
C GLY A 231 15.52 -7.70 2.67
N PHE A 232 16.04 -7.63 1.44
CA PHE A 232 15.24 -7.20 0.28
C PHE A 232 14.04 -8.12 0.03
N LYS A 233 14.22 -9.44 0.12
CA LYS A 233 13.13 -10.39 -0.12
C LYS A 233 12.02 -10.24 0.93
N GLU A 234 12.39 -10.11 2.19
CA GLU A 234 11.50 -9.93 3.33
C GLU A 234 10.72 -8.61 3.20
N THR A 235 11.42 -7.51 2.90
CA THR A 235 10.77 -6.19 2.73
C THR A 235 9.89 -6.11 1.48
N LEU A 236 10.22 -6.85 0.41
CA LEU A 236 9.33 -7.02 -0.74
C LEU A 236 8.07 -7.81 -0.34
N ARG A 237 8.25 -8.91 0.40
CA ARG A 237 7.15 -9.74 0.90
C ARG A 237 6.19 -8.93 1.77
N ASP A 238 6.72 -8.12 2.67
CA ASP A 238 5.93 -7.18 3.47
C ASP A 238 5.18 -6.18 2.60
N SER A 239 5.86 -5.58 1.62
CA SER A 239 5.24 -4.68 0.65
C SER A 239 4.07 -5.34 -0.07
N LEU A 240 4.25 -6.56 -0.59
CA LEU A 240 3.18 -7.32 -1.25
C LEU A 240 1.97 -7.51 -0.33
N ALA A 241 2.21 -7.92 0.92
CA ALA A 241 1.16 -8.20 1.89
C ALA A 241 0.35 -6.94 2.22
N ILE A 242 1.06 -5.82 2.46
CA ILE A 242 0.47 -4.50 2.67
C ILE A 242 -0.37 -4.11 1.43
N GLU A 243 0.20 -4.15 0.22
CA GLU A 243 -0.52 -3.71 -0.99
C GLU A 243 -1.79 -4.51 -1.26
N LEU A 244 -1.75 -5.82 -1.06
CA LEU A 244 -2.91 -6.70 -1.23
C LEU A 244 -3.97 -6.42 -0.17
N TYR A 245 -3.60 -6.37 1.12
CA TYR A 245 -4.53 -6.07 2.21
C TYR A 245 -5.28 -4.76 1.99
N PHE A 246 -4.56 -3.70 1.63
CA PHE A 246 -5.17 -2.39 1.37
C PHE A 246 -5.98 -2.36 0.08
N SER A 247 -5.61 -3.13 -0.96
CA SER A 247 -6.41 -3.28 -2.18
C SER A 247 -7.73 -4.00 -1.92
N ILE A 248 -7.71 -5.07 -1.11
CA ILE A 248 -8.89 -5.83 -0.67
C ILE A 248 -9.81 -4.92 0.14
N THR A 249 -9.27 -4.26 1.16
CA THR A 249 -10.00 -3.31 2.01
C THR A 249 -10.66 -2.22 1.18
N LYS A 250 -9.91 -1.63 0.23
CA LYS A 250 -10.46 -0.64 -0.69
C LYS A 250 -11.62 -1.19 -1.52
N GLY A 251 -11.47 -2.41 -2.06
CA GLY A 251 -12.55 -3.09 -2.79
C GLY A 251 -13.82 -3.28 -1.95
N ILE A 252 -13.67 -3.64 -0.68
CA ILE A 252 -14.80 -3.77 0.26
C ILE A 252 -15.50 -2.44 0.48
N LEU A 253 -14.74 -1.38 0.78
CA LEU A 253 -15.29 -0.04 1.04
C LEU A 253 -15.98 0.57 -0.19
N GLU A 254 -15.52 0.24 -1.40
CA GLU A 254 -16.13 0.66 -2.67
C GLU A 254 -17.36 -0.19 -3.05
N GLY A 255 -17.73 -1.20 -2.25
CA GLY A 255 -18.80 -2.16 -2.59
C GLY A 255 -18.44 -3.10 -3.75
N ASN A 256 -17.16 -3.14 -4.15
CA ASN A 256 -16.67 -4.01 -5.21
C ASN A 256 -16.17 -5.34 -4.62
N ALA A 257 -17.12 -6.21 -4.24
CA ALA A 257 -16.77 -7.49 -3.63
C ALA A 257 -16.05 -8.44 -4.60
N LYS A 258 -16.23 -8.31 -5.92
CA LYS A 258 -15.45 -9.07 -6.92
C LYS A 258 -13.96 -8.78 -6.80
N LYS A 259 -13.58 -7.50 -6.75
CA LYS A 259 -12.18 -7.09 -6.55
C LYS A 259 -11.63 -7.56 -5.22
N ALA A 260 -12.43 -7.51 -4.15
CA ALA A 260 -12.03 -8.02 -2.84
C ALA A 260 -11.78 -9.54 -2.87
N ILE A 261 -12.68 -10.33 -3.48
CA ILE A 261 -12.52 -11.80 -3.65
C ILE A 261 -11.24 -12.12 -4.44
N GLN A 262 -11.02 -11.43 -5.57
CA GLN A 262 -9.82 -11.61 -6.38
C GLN A 262 -8.55 -11.30 -5.58
N GLY A 263 -8.57 -10.21 -4.80
CA GLY A 263 -7.45 -9.85 -3.93
C GLY A 263 -7.17 -10.90 -2.83
N ILE A 264 -8.22 -11.43 -2.18
CA ILE A 264 -8.07 -12.49 -1.16
C ILE A 264 -7.43 -13.73 -1.77
N ARG A 265 -7.91 -14.18 -2.93
CA ARG A 265 -7.34 -15.32 -3.65
C ARG A 265 -5.88 -15.07 -4.04
N LYS A 266 -5.57 -13.86 -4.49
CA LYS A 266 -4.21 -13.47 -4.86
C LYS A 266 -3.27 -13.47 -3.66
N TYR A 267 -3.74 -13.00 -2.51
CA TYR A 267 -3.01 -13.07 -1.24
C TYR A 267 -2.76 -14.52 -0.83
N ALA A 268 -3.78 -15.38 -0.84
CA ALA A 268 -3.64 -16.80 -0.53
C ALA A 268 -2.67 -17.52 -1.48
N HIS A 269 -2.70 -17.19 -2.77
CA HIS A 269 -1.81 -17.75 -3.78
C HIS A 269 -0.34 -17.32 -3.60
N ILE A 270 -0.07 -16.04 -3.31
CA ILE A 270 1.29 -15.52 -3.16
C ILE A 270 1.95 -16.00 -1.86
N PHE A 271 1.20 -16.10 -0.77
CA PHE A 271 1.75 -16.39 0.56
C PHE A 271 1.50 -17.81 1.06
N GLU A 272 0.75 -18.61 0.32
CA GLU A 272 0.51 -20.04 0.58
C GLU A 272 0.06 -20.36 2.02
N GLY A 273 -0.63 -19.41 2.67
CA GLY A 273 -1.14 -19.57 4.03
C GLY A 273 -0.09 -19.41 5.14
N ASP A 274 1.07 -18.82 4.89
CA ASP A 274 2.08 -18.55 5.91
C ASP A 274 1.57 -17.55 6.99
N PRO A 275 1.41 -17.99 8.26
CA PRO A 275 0.86 -17.19 9.34
C PRO A 275 1.76 -16.04 9.78
N ASN A 276 3.04 -16.04 9.39
CA ASN A 276 3.96 -14.95 9.70
C ASN A 276 3.82 -13.76 8.75
N THR A 277 3.00 -13.90 7.69
CA THR A 277 2.76 -12.82 6.73
C THR A 277 1.92 -11.71 7.37
N LYS A 278 2.29 -10.44 7.14
CA LYS A 278 1.50 -9.28 7.58
C LYS A 278 0.04 -9.38 7.13
N TYR A 279 -0.88 -9.08 8.03
CA TYR A 279 -2.34 -9.14 7.82
C TYR A 279 -2.92 -10.53 7.57
N TYR A 280 -2.18 -11.60 7.86
CA TYR A 280 -2.64 -12.98 7.63
C TYR A 280 -4.00 -13.24 8.29
N TYR A 281 -4.17 -12.91 9.58
CA TYR A 281 -5.39 -13.22 10.31
C TYR A 281 -6.60 -12.43 9.81
N GLU A 282 -6.41 -11.17 9.43
CA GLU A 282 -7.46 -10.34 8.83
C GLU A 282 -7.91 -10.92 7.48
N ILE A 283 -6.98 -11.36 6.64
CA ILE A 283 -7.32 -11.97 5.34
C ILE A 283 -7.93 -13.36 5.51
N ASP A 284 -7.39 -14.20 6.39
CA ASP A 284 -7.93 -15.54 6.69
C ASP A 284 -9.37 -15.44 7.24
N SER A 285 -9.67 -14.45 8.07
CA SER A 285 -11.05 -14.18 8.52
C SER A 285 -12.00 -13.89 7.35
N LEU A 286 -11.60 -13.02 6.42
CA LEU A 286 -12.37 -12.73 5.21
C LEU A 286 -12.51 -13.96 4.30
N GLU A 287 -11.44 -14.72 4.12
CA GLU A 287 -11.43 -15.95 3.31
C GLU A 287 -12.39 -17.01 3.88
N ARG A 288 -12.38 -17.23 5.20
CA ARG A 288 -13.32 -18.14 5.86
C ARG A 288 -14.77 -17.71 5.68
N LYS A 289 -15.07 -16.41 5.74
CA LYS A 289 -16.42 -15.87 5.49
C LYS A 289 -16.85 -16.12 4.05
N LEU A 290 -15.95 -15.89 3.09
CA LEU A 290 -16.18 -16.17 1.68
C LEU A 290 -16.51 -17.66 1.45
N TYR A 291 -15.69 -18.58 1.97
CA TYR A 291 -15.95 -20.01 1.84
C TYR A 291 -17.21 -20.48 2.57
N GLY A 292 -17.52 -19.90 3.73
CA GLY A 292 -18.78 -20.16 4.43
C GLY A 292 -20.01 -19.83 3.58
N ILE A 293 -19.99 -18.70 2.86
CA ILE A 293 -21.10 -18.32 1.96
C ILE A 293 -21.16 -19.23 0.72
N ILE A 294 -20.01 -19.60 0.16
CA ILE A 294 -19.93 -20.54 -0.97
C ILE A 294 -20.52 -21.90 -0.60
N GLN A 295 -20.22 -22.40 0.59
CA GLN A 295 -20.77 -23.64 1.12
C GLN A 295 -22.28 -23.52 1.32
N ALA A 296 -22.76 -22.42 1.91
CA ALA A 296 -24.20 -22.19 2.13
C ALA A 296 -25.01 -22.12 0.81
N LYS A 297 -24.39 -21.68 -0.30
CA LYS A 297 -25.02 -21.61 -1.63
C LYS A 297 -24.82 -22.88 -2.49
N ASP A 298 -24.21 -23.92 -1.93
CA ASP A 298 -23.87 -25.20 -2.60
C ASP A 298 -23.06 -25.02 -3.90
N LEU A 299 -22.12 -24.05 -3.89
CA LEU A 299 -21.30 -23.70 -5.06
C LEU A 299 -19.96 -24.44 -5.11
N MET A 300 -19.58 -25.15 -4.04
CA MET A 300 -18.27 -25.80 -3.93
C MET A 300 -18.00 -26.81 -5.06
N LYS A 301 -19.02 -27.58 -5.47
CA LYS A 301 -18.87 -28.59 -6.54
C LYS A 301 -18.73 -27.95 -7.93
N GLU A 302 -19.30 -26.77 -8.13
CA GLU A 302 -19.26 -26.07 -9.41
C GLU A 302 -17.97 -25.26 -9.57
N LEU A 303 -17.50 -24.63 -8.49
CA LEU A 303 -16.22 -23.90 -8.47
C LEU A 303 -15.02 -24.83 -8.65
N ARG A 304 -15.06 -26.05 -8.07
CA ARG A 304 -14.00 -27.07 -8.26
C ARG A 304 -13.90 -27.64 -9.68
N LYS A 305 -14.92 -27.45 -10.53
CA LYS A 305 -14.92 -27.93 -11.92
C LYS A 305 -14.42 -26.88 -12.92
N GLY A 306 -14.30 -25.63 -12.50
CA GLY A 306 -13.87 -24.50 -13.34
C GLY A 306 -12.50 -23.90 -12.96
N VAL A 307 -11.82 -24.51 -11.98
CA VAL A 307 -10.37 -24.37 -11.73
C VAL A 307 -9.70 -25.58 -12.38
#